data_AF-A0A7W0UW52-F1
#
_entry.id   AF-A0A7W0UW52-F1
#
_cell.length_a   1.000
_cell.length_b   1.000
_cell.length_c   1.000
_cell.angle_alpha   90.00
_cell.angle_beta   90.00
_cell.angle_gamma   90.00
#
_symmetry.space_group_name_H-M   'P 1'
#
loop_
_entity.id
_entity.type
_entity.pdbx_description
1 polymer ?
#
loop_
_entity_poly.entity_id
_entity_poly.type
_entity_poly.pdbx_seq_one_letter_code
_entity_poly.pdbx_strand_id
1 'polypeptide(L)'
;MGIEEVITAFQSPWQNAFVERLIGSIRCECMDHIIVLGEKHFRRILRSYFENYHGTRTHLSLGKDAPDERTIQPPEMGAVVEIAEVG
;
A
#
# COMPACT_ATOMS: atom_id res chain seq x y z
N MET A 1 7.44 7.15 24.94
CA MET A 1 7.68 7.11 23.48
C MET A 1 8.14 8.44 22.89
N GLY A 2 8.19 9.59 23.59
CA GLY A 2 8.84 10.81 23.06
C GLY A 2 8.26 11.33 21.73
N ILE A 3 7.02 10.97 21.41
CA ILE A 3 6.31 11.39 20.19
C ILE A 3 5.54 12.66 20.52
N GLU A 4 5.74 13.69 19.71
CA GLU A 4 4.96 14.94 19.75
C GLU A 4 3.82 14.88 18.72
N GLU A 5 2.66 15.38 19.12
CA GLU A 5 1.51 15.48 18.22
C GLU A 5 1.67 16.67 17.27
N VAL A 6 1.49 16.42 15.98
CA VAL A 6 1.40 17.47 14.96
C VAL A 6 -0.05 17.56 14.51
N ILE A 7 -0.72 18.65 14.88
CA ILE A 7 -2.15 18.85 14.57
C ILE A 7 -2.29 19.37 13.13
N THR A 8 -3.10 18.67 12.33
CA THR A 8 -3.57 19.15 11.03
C THR A 8 -4.85 19.97 11.21
N ALA A 9 -4.95 21.11 10.54
CA ALA A 9 -6.16 21.92 10.55
C ALA A 9 -7.32 21.20 9.86
N PHE A 10 -8.53 21.51 10.31
CA PHE A 10 -9.75 20.95 9.76
C PHE A 10 -9.85 21.22 8.25
N GLN A 11 -10.28 20.22 7.47
CA GLN A 11 -10.47 20.32 6.02
C GLN A 11 -9.27 20.85 5.23
N SER A 12 -8.05 20.57 5.70
CA SER A 12 -6.81 21.06 5.11
C SER A 12 -5.95 19.92 4.53
N PRO A 13 -6.37 19.27 3.43
CA PRO A 13 -5.70 18.08 2.88
C PRO A 13 -4.23 18.33 2.48
N TRP A 14 -3.89 19.57 2.13
CA TRP A 14 -2.50 19.94 1.79
C TRP A 14 -1.52 19.80 2.97
N GLN A 15 -2.00 19.81 4.22
CA GLN A 15 -1.14 19.68 5.40
C GLN A 15 -0.71 18.23 5.67
N ASN A 16 -1.35 17.24 5.05
CA ASN A 16 -0.96 15.84 5.14
C ASN A 16 -1.02 15.15 3.76
N ALA A 17 -0.26 15.70 2.82
CA ALA A 17 -0.22 15.21 1.44
C ALA A 17 0.10 13.71 1.32
N PHE A 18 0.85 13.12 2.26
CA PHE A 18 1.17 11.70 2.27
C PHE A 18 -0.05 10.82 2.55
N VAL A 19 -0.82 11.15 3.60
CA VAL A 19 -2.06 10.41 3.93
C VAL A 19 -3.09 10.60 2.83
N GLU A 20 -3.25 11.82 2.31
CA GLU A 20 -4.19 12.08 1.21
C GLU A 20 -3.83 11.28 -0.05
N ARG A 21 -2.53 11.20 -0.39
CA ARG A 21 -2.07 10.38 -1.51
C ARG A 21 -2.35 8.89 -1.29
N LEU A 22 -2.14 8.38 -0.07
CA LEU A 22 -2.45 6.99 0.28
C LEU A 22 -3.95 6.69 0.17
N ILE A 23 -4.81 7.58 0.68
CA ILE A 23 -6.26 7.42 0.58
C ILE A 23 -6.68 7.45 -0.90
N GLY A 24 -6.11 8.36 -1.69
CA GLY A 24 -6.37 8.44 -3.13
C GLY A 24 -6.01 7.14 -3.87
N SER A 25 -4.87 6.52 -3.56
CA SER A 25 -4.48 5.25 -4.20
C SER A 25 -5.37 4.09 -3.78
N ILE A 26 -5.73 3.98 -2.49
CA ILE A 26 -6.69 2.97 -2.00
C ILE A 26 -8.03 3.07 -2.73
N ARG A 27 -8.52 4.29 -2.93
CA ARG A 27 -9.79 4.53 -3.62
C ARG A 27 -9.72 4.13 -5.08
N CYS A 28 -8.74 4.66 -5.80
CA CYS A 28 -8.55 4.43 -7.22
C CYS A 28 -8.31 2.94 -7.53
N GLU A 29 -7.53 2.24 -6.70
CA GLU A 29 -7.11 0.86 -7.00
C GLU A 29 -8.08 -0.20 -6.44
N CYS A 30 -8.89 0.13 -5.42
CA CYS A 30 -9.78 -0.84 -4.78
C CYS A 30 -11.22 -0.34 -4.60
N MET A 31 -11.41 0.81 -3.94
CA MET A 31 -12.75 1.18 -3.46
C MET A 31 -13.69 1.65 -4.56
N ASP A 32 -13.17 2.22 -5.64
CA ASP A 32 -13.97 2.67 -6.77
C ASP A 32 -14.42 1.49 -7.67
N HIS A 33 -13.91 0.28 -7.40
CA HIS A 33 -14.20 -0.94 -8.17
C HIS A 33 -15.02 -1.99 -7.38
N ILE A 34 -15.19 -1.83 -6.07
CA ILE A 34 -15.77 -2.86 -5.19
C ILE A 34 -16.91 -2.28 -4.36
N ILE A 35 -18.06 -2.95 -4.37
CA ILE A 35 -19.16 -2.65 -3.45
C ILE A 35 -18.82 -3.21 -2.07
N VAL A 36 -18.60 -2.32 -1.11
CA VAL A 36 -18.34 -2.70 0.29
C VAL A 36 -19.64 -3.10 0.97
N LEU A 37 -19.71 -4.37 1.38
CA LEU A 37 -20.90 -4.96 2.02
C LEU A 37 -20.96 -4.72 3.55
N GLY A 38 -19.90 -4.15 4.13
CA GLY A 38 -19.81 -3.84 5.56
C GLY A 38 -18.37 -3.73 6.04
N GLU A 39 -18.20 -3.38 7.31
CA GLU A 39 -16.89 -3.09 7.90
C GLU A 39 -15.91 -4.27 7.81
N LYS A 40 -16.36 -5.49 8.11
CA LYS A 40 -15.50 -6.69 8.03
C LYS A 40 -15.00 -6.94 6.61
N HIS A 41 -15.86 -6.70 5.61
CA HIS A 41 -15.48 -6.81 4.20
C HIS A 41 -14.46 -5.73 3.85
N PHE A 42 -14.69 -4.49 4.28
CA PHE A 42 -13.77 -3.38 4.05
C PHE A 42 -12.38 -3.64 4.65
N ARG A 43 -12.31 -4.09 5.91
CA ARG A 43 -11.04 -4.45 6.58
C ARG A 43 -10.29 -5.55 5.84
N ARG A 44 -11.00 -6.51 5.24
CA ARG A 44 -10.37 -7.56 4.43
C ARG A 44 -9.76 -6.98 3.15
N ILE A 45 -10.49 -6.12 2.44
CA ILE A 45 -9.99 -5.46 1.23
C ILE A 45 -8.74 -4.63 1.57
N LEU A 46 -8.82 -3.80 2.61
CA LEU A 46 -7.68 -2.97 3.04
C LEU A 46 -6.46 -3.82 3.41
N ARG A 47 -6.66 -4.95 4.10
CA ARG A 47 -5.57 -5.86 4.43
C ARG A 47 -4.86 -6.36 3.17
N SER A 48 -5.62 -6.86 2.19
CA SER A 48 -5.05 -7.33 0.93
C SER A 48 -4.37 -6.21 0.13
N TYR A 49 -4.93 -4.99 0.16
CA TYR A 49 -4.27 -3.82 -0.41
C TYR A 49 -2.91 -3.55 0.26
N PHE A 50 -2.84 -3.54 1.60
CA PHE A 50 -1.59 -3.27 2.32
C PHE A 50 -0.56 -4.39 2.18
N GLU A 51 -0.99 -5.66 2.09
CA GLU A 51 -0.10 -6.78 1.79
C GLU A 51 0.61 -6.57 0.44
N ASN A 52 -0.14 -6.18 -0.61
CA ASN A 52 0.45 -5.86 -1.90
C ASN A 52 1.28 -4.56 -1.89
N TYR A 53 0.79 -3.52 -1.21
CA TYR A 53 1.45 -2.21 -1.13
C TYR A 53 2.82 -2.32 -0.47
N HIS A 54 2.94 -3.07 0.62
CA HIS A 54 4.23 -3.22 1.30
C HIS A 54 5.13 -4.26 0.62
N GLY A 55 4.58 -5.35 0.07
CA GLY A 55 5.39 -6.44 -0.49
C GLY A 55 5.84 -6.26 -1.94
N THR A 56 5.14 -5.43 -2.72
CA THR A 56 5.29 -5.41 -4.20
C THR A 56 5.31 -4.00 -4.80
N ARG A 57 4.61 -3.02 -4.22
CA ARG A 57 4.58 -1.66 -4.81
C ARG A 57 5.96 -1.03 -4.74
N THR A 58 6.44 -0.48 -5.86
CA THR A 58 7.76 0.16 -5.92
C THR A 58 7.70 1.60 -5.44
N HIS A 59 8.68 2.01 -4.63
CA HIS A 59 8.82 3.36 -4.11
C HIS A 59 10.11 4.01 -4.60
N LEU A 60 9.99 5.16 -5.26
CA LEU A 60 11.17 5.90 -5.76
C LEU A 60 12.14 6.30 -4.65
N SER A 61 11.63 6.63 -3.46
CA SER A 61 12.44 6.96 -2.29
C SER A 61 13.20 5.77 -1.72
N LEU A 62 12.78 4.54 -2.04
CA LEU A 62 13.41 3.28 -1.62
C LEU A 62 14.23 2.66 -2.76
N GLY A 63 14.76 3.48 -3.68
CA GLY A 63 15.54 2.95 -4.79
C GLY A 63 14.74 2.09 -5.77
N LYS A 64 13.41 2.30 -5.85
CA LYS A 64 12.43 1.47 -6.56
C LYS A 64 12.16 0.10 -5.94
N ASP A 65 12.56 -0.12 -4.69
CA ASP A 65 12.15 -1.28 -3.92
C ASP A 65 10.77 -1.05 -3.24
N ALA A 66 10.21 -2.13 -2.68
CA ALA A 66 9.01 -2.09 -1.87
C ALA A 66 9.35 -1.83 -0.38
N PRO A 67 8.37 -1.38 0.44
CA PRO A 67 8.58 -1.16 1.87
C PRO A 67 9.06 -2.40 2.61
N ASP A 68 8.50 -3.56 2.28
CA ASP A 68 9.00 -4.86 2.72
C ASP A 68 10.01 -5.35 1.67
N GLU A 69 11.29 -5.08 1.93
CA GLU A 69 12.38 -5.40 1.02
C GLU A 69 12.44 -6.90 0.72
N ARG A 70 12.76 -7.24 -0.53
CA ARG A 70 12.94 -8.62 -0.98
C ARG A 70 14.35 -8.83 -1.48
N THR A 71 14.98 -9.93 -1.07
CA THR A 71 16.29 -10.31 -1.60
C THR A 71 16.21 -10.56 -3.10
N ILE A 72 17.17 -10.02 -3.84
CA ILE A 72 17.33 -10.27 -5.28
C ILE A 72 17.52 -11.78 -5.49
N GLN A 73 16.73 -12.37 -6.38
CA GLN A 73 16.82 -13.78 -6.75
C GLN A 73 17.63 -13.92 -8.05
N PRO A 74 18.91 -14.33 -8.00
CA PRO A 74 19.73 -14.49 -9.20
C PRO A 74 19.31 -15.72 -10.04
N PRO A 75 19.66 -15.78 -11.33
CA PRO A 75 19.29 -16.90 -12.21
C PRO A 75 19.74 -18.28 -11.75
N GLU A 76 20.78 -18.34 -10.92
CA GLU A 76 21.29 -19.57 -10.29
C GLU A 76 20.35 -20.18 -9.24
N MET A 77 19.36 -19.43 -8.74
CA MET A 77 18.34 -19.95 -7.81
C MET A 77 17.26 -20.80 -8.49
N GLY A 78 17.18 -20.81 -9.82
CA GLY A 78 16.24 -21.64 -10.57
C GLY A 78 15.44 -20.86 -11.62
N ALA A 79 14.36 -21.50 -12.09
CA ALA A 79 13.49 -20.91 -13.11
C ALA A 79 12.59 -19.82 -12.51
N VAL A 80 12.37 -18.74 -13.28
CA VAL A 80 11.38 -17.72 -12.95
C VAL A 80 9.98 -18.33 -13.09
N VAL A 81 9.20 -18.23 -12.01
CA VAL A 81 7.80 -18.66 -11.96
C VAL A 81 6.90 -17.47 -11.69
N GLU A 82 5.75 -17.43 -12.37
CA GLU A 82 4.71 -16.44 -12.13
C GLU A 82 3.84 -16.90 -10.95
N ILE A 83 3.57 -15.99 -10.01
CA ILE A 83 2.68 -16.22 -8.87
C ILE A 83 1.56 -15.20 -8.95
N ALA A 84 0.32 -15.68 -9.07
CA ALA A 84 -0.86 -14.82 -9.02
C ALA A 84 -1.17 -14.46 -7.55
N GLU A 85 -0.79 -13.24 -7.14
CA GLU A 85 -1.09 -12.72 -5.80
C GLU A 85 -2.43 -11.98 -5.72
N VAL A 86 -2.85 -11.42 -6.86
CA VAL A 86 -4.12 -10.70 -7.06
C VAL A 86 -4.71 -11.19 -8.37
N GLY A 87 -6.04 -11.29 -8.42
CA GLY A 87 -6.80 -12.05 -9.44
C GLY A 87 -6.61 -11.58 -10.89
#